data_AF-A0ABD7LVC9-F1
#
_entry.id   AF-A0ABD7LVC9-F1
#
_cell.length_a   1.000
_cell.length_b   1.000
_cell.length_c   1.000
_cell.angle_alpha   90.00
_cell.angle_beta   90.00
_cell.angle_gamma   90.00
#
_symmetry.space_group_name_H-M   'P 1'
#
loop_
_entity.id
_entity.type
_entity.pdbx_description
1 polymer ?
#
loop_
_entity_poly.entity_id
_entity_poly.type
_entity_poly.pdbx_seq_one_letter_code
_entity_poly.pdbx_strand_id
1 'polypeptide(L)'
;MKQMILSLAKPVSTGLDIITSADFLSTFEKRKNQNLMIVTSSPKSAFEIVNAIPGEVDSINIGGLRYAEGKEKVNEYVAITSEDKNYLAKLKESGFKLIMQATPTGKAKIY
;
A
#
# COMPACT_ATOMS: atom_id res chain seq x y z
N MET A 1 -5.02 -6.60 -20.04
CA MET A 1 -4.11 -7.74 -19.80
C MET A 1 -3.66 -7.84 -18.34
N LYS A 2 -3.10 -6.77 -17.72
CA LYS A 2 -2.64 -6.82 -16.31
C LYS A 2 -3.71 -7.25 -15.29
N GLN A 3 -4.94 -6.75 -15.41
CA GLN A 3 -6.05 -7.12 -14.52
C GLN A 3 -6.38 -8.62 -14.55
N MET A 4 -6.36 -9.23 -15.74
CA MET A 4 -6.59 -10.67 -15.91
C MET A 4 -5.52 -11.49 -15.18
N ILE A 5 -4.24 -11.11 -15.35
CA ILE A 5 -3.12 -11.80 -14.69
C ILE A 5 -3.24 -11.71 -13.17
N LEU A 6 -3.58 -10.53 -12.64
CA LEU A 6 -3.78 -10.34 -11.20
C LEU A 6 -4.97 -11.16 -10.67
N SER A 7 -6.05 -11.26 -11.46
CA SER A 7 -7.20 -12.10 -11.11
C SER A 7 -6.86 -13.58 -11.05
N LEU A 8 -5.90 -14.06 -11.84
CA LEU A 8 -5.41 -15.44 -11.80
C LEU A 8 -4.38 -15.66 -10.68
N ALA A 9 -3.64 -14.62 -10.29
CA ALA A 9 -2.57 -14.69 -9.29
C ALA A 9 -3.07 -14.56 -7.84
N LYS A 10 -4.32 -14.12 -7.62
CA LYS A 10 -4.88 -14.01 -6.26
C LYS A 10 -4.97 -15.39 -5.58
N PRO A 11 -4.84 -15.46 -4.24
CA PRO A 11 -5.07 -16.71 -3.52
C PRO A 11 -6.45 -17.30 -3.78
N VAL A 12 -6.55 -18.62 -3.71
CA VAL A 12 -7.84 -19.32 -3.79
C VAL A 12 -8.78 -18.81 -2.69
N SER A 13 -10.08 -18.75 -3.01
CA SER A 13 -11.13 -18.30 -2.08
C SER A 13 -11.05 -16.84 -1.61
N THR A 14 -10.26 -15.97 -2.26
CA THR A 14 -10.24 -14.52 -2.00
C THR A 14 -10.99 -13.72 -3.08
N GLY A 15 -11.64 -12.63 -2.70
CA GLY A 15 -12.14 -11.63 -3.65
C GLY A 15 -11.00 -10.75 -4.18
N LEU A 16 -11.20 -10.15 -5.36
CA LEU A 16 -10.25 -9.17 -5.90
C LEU A 16 -11.03 -8.07 -6.63
N ASP A 17 -10.88 -6.83 -6.15
CA ASP A 17 -11.35 -5.64 -6.84
C ASP A 17 -10.12 -4.84 -7.31
N ILE A 18 -10.00 -4.57 -8.61
CA ILE A 18 -8.94 -3.73 -9.18
C ILE A 18 -9.59 -2.44 -9.66
N ILE A 19 -9.43 -1.38 -8.87
CA ILE A 19 -10.16 -0.14 -9.03
C ILE A 19 -9.22 1.06 -9.10
N THR A 20 -9.74 2.19 -9.55
CA THR A 20 -9.04 3.48 -9.50
C THR A 20 -9.20 4.13 -8.13
N SER A 21 -8.37 5.14 -7.81
CA SER A 21 -8.54 5.92 -6.59
C SER A 21 -9.91 6.61 -6.51
N ALA A 22 -10.52 6.96 -7.64
CA ALA A 22 -11.85 7.61 -7.68
C ALA A 22 -12.97 6.66 -7.23
N ASP A 23 -12.88 5.38 -7.59
CA ASP A 23 -13.90 4.37 -7.25
C ASP A 23 -13.71 3.75 -5.87
N PHE A 24 -12.59 4.08 -5.20
CA PHE A 24 -12.16 3.48 -3.95
C PHE A 24 -13.24 3.53 -2.88
N LEU A 25 -13.77 4.71 -2.55
CA LEU A 25 -14.77 4.88 -1.49
C LEU A 25 -16.03 4.06 -1.76
N SER A 26 -16.52 4.09 -3.00
CA SER A 26 -17.73 3.35 -3.37
C SER A 26 -17.56 1.83 -3.24
N THR A 27 -16.34 1.33 -3.49
CA THR A 27 -15.99 -0.08 -3.33
C THR A 27 -15.78 -0.44 -1.87
N PHE A 28 -15.08 0.41 -1.14
CA PHE A 28 -14.81 0.25 0.29
C PHE A 28 -16.12 0.14 1.07
N GLU A 29 -17.08 1.04 0.85
CA GLU A 29 -18.38 1.02 1.54
C GLU A 29 -19.15 -0.30 1.33
N LYS A 30 -19.05 -0.91 0.15
CA LYS A 30 -19.69 -2.20 -0.16
C LYS A 30 -18.98 -3.38 0.51
N ARG A 31 -17.71 -3.22 0.85
CA ARG A 31 -16.79 -4.30 1.27
C ARG A 31 -16.35 -4.18 2.73
N LYS A 32 -16.57 -3.04 3.40
CA LYS A 32 -16.04 -2.72 4.75
C LYS A 32 -16.39 -3.70 5.85
N ASN A 33 -17.46 -4.49 5.67
CA ASN A 33 -17.85 -5.55 6.61
C ASN A 33 -17.06 -6.86 6.42
N GLN A 34 -16.07 -6.88 5.52
CA GLN A 34 -15.20 -8.02 5.22
C GLN A 34 -13.77 -7.73 5.68
N ASN A 35 -12.92 -8.76 5.76
CA ASN A 35 -11.50 -8.57 5.98
C ASN A 35 -10.83 -8.12 4.67
N LEU A 36 -10.31 -6.90 4.64
CA LEU A 36 -9.75 -6.27 3.43
C LEU A 36 -8.24 -6.08 3.55
N MET A 37 -7.54 -6.42 2.47
CA MET A 37 -6.14 -6.04 2.26
C MET A 37 -6.08 -5.03 1.12
N ILE A 38 -5.73 -3.79 1.43
CA ILE A 38 -5.58 -2.73 0.43
C ILE A 38 -4.14 -2.73 -0.07
N VAL A 39 -3.98 -2.88 -1.38
CA VAL A 39 -2.65 -2.86 -2.04
C VAL A 39 -2.55 -1.62 -2.92
N THR A 40 -1.55 -0.79 -2.63
CA THR A 40 -1.31 0.46 -3.34
C THR A 40 0.00 0.42 -4.12
N SER A 41 0.08 1.14 -5.23
CA SER A 41 1.29 1.21 -6.06
C SER A 41 2.35 2.20 -5.55
N SER A 42 1.97 3.14 -4.67
CA SER A 42 2.85 4.20 -4.19
C SER A 42 2.46 4.72 -2.80
N PRO A 43 3.39 5.33 -2.04
CA PRO A 43 3.09 6.04 -0.80
C PRO A 43 2.07 7.17 -0.96
N LYS A 44 2.04 7.84 -2.12
CA LYS A 44 1.03 8.86 -2.44
C LYS A 44 -0.38 8.27 -2.44
N SER A 45 -0.58 7.16 -3.15
CA SER A 45 -1.88 6.49 -3.19
C SER A 45 -2.30 5.98 -1.80
N ALA A 46 -1.35 5.48 -1.00
CA ALA A 46 -1.61 5.11 0.39
C ALA A 46 -2.08 6.33 1.21
N PHE A 47 -1.41 7.47 1.09
CA PHE A 47 -1.80 8.72 1.75
C PHE A 47 -3.20 9.20 1.34
N GLU A 48 -3.53 9.16 0.05
CA GLU A 48 -4.87 9.51 -0.43
C GLU A 48 -5.95 8.58 0.15
N ILE A 49 -5.67 7.27 0.18
CA ILE A 49 -6.61 6.27 0.69
C ILE A 49 -6.86 6.42 2.20
N VAL A 50 -5.81 6.47 3.02
CA VAL A 50 -6.01 6.53 4.48
C VAL A 50 -6.71 7.81 4.94
N ASN A 51 -6.54 8.91 4.19
CA ASN A 51 -7.28 10.15 4.44
C ASN A 51 -8.75 10.08 4.00
N ALA A 52 -9.08 9.21 3.04
CA ALA A 52 -10.46 8.99 2.59
C ALA A 52 -11.25 8.10 3.57
N ILE A 53 -10.58 7.28 4.37
CA ILE A 53 -11.19 6.36 5.36
C ILE A 53 -10.56 6.54 6.75
N PRO A 54 -10.78 7.70 7.41
CA PRO A 54 -10.13 8.02 8.67
C PRO A 54 -10.53 7.03 9.77
N GLY A 55 -9.54 6.52 10.50
CA GLY A 55 -9.74 5.61 11.63
C GLY A 55 -9.89 4.13 11.27
N GLU A 56 -9.89 3.78 9.97
CA GLU A 56 -10.05 2.39 9.50
C GLU A 56 -8.71 1.63 9.35
N VAL A 57 -7.57 2.32 9.49
CA VAL A 57 -6.23 1.75 9.26
C VAL A 57 -5.30 2.04 10.44
N ASP A 58 -4.77 0.98 11.06
CA ASP A 58 -3.86 1.10 12.21
C ASP A 58 -2.39 1.28 11.79
N SER A 59 -1.99 0.66 10.68
CA SER A 59 -0.59 0.63 10.24
C SER A 59 -0.46 0.43 8.75
N ILE A 60 0.68 0.83 8.21
CA ILE A 60 0.98 0.72 6.78
C ILE A 60 2.25 -0.11 6.60
N ASN A 61 2.14 -1.16 5.80
CA ASN A 61 3.27 -1.98 5.39
C ASN A 61 3.87 -1.45 4.08
N ILE A 62 5.18 -1.22 4.08
CA ILE A 62 5.99 -0.92 2.91
C ILE A 62 6.68 -2.23 2.49
N GLY A 63 5.95 -3.03 1.71
CA GLY A 63 6.41 -4.36 1.30
C GLY A 63 7.51 -4.31 0.25
N GLY A 64 7.30 -3.52 -0.81
CA GLY A 64 8.28 -3.35 -1.87
C GLY A 64 8.03 -2.13 -2.74
N LEU A 65 9.07 -1.33 -2.92
CA LEU A 65 9.12 -0.25 -3.89
C LEU A 65 10.35 -0.50 -4.75
N ARG A 66 10.13 -1.09 -5.93
CA ARG A 66 11.24 -1.55 -6.78
C ARG A 66 12.11 -0.38 -7.24
N TYR A 67 13.40 -0.65 -7.38
CA TYR A 67 14.34 0.30 -7.98
C TYR A 67 13.92 0.65 -9.41
N ALA A 68 14.06 1.93 -9.72
CA ALA A 68 13.97 2.51 -11.04
C ALA A 68 14.97 3.67 -11.09
N GLU A 69 15.32 4.12 -12.30
CA GLU A 69 16.22 5.28 -12.46
C GLU A 69 15.66 6.49 -11.69
N GLY A 70 16.52 7.18 -10.94
CA GLY A 70 16.14 8.31 -10.09
C GLY A 70 15.60 7.94 -8.69
N LYS A 71 15.57 6.65 -8.31
CA LYS A 71 15.24 6.23 -6.94
C LYS A 71 16.49 5.99 -6.09
N GLU A 72 16.46 6.42 -4.84
CA GLU A 72 17.48 6.13 -3.85
C GLU A 72 17.16 4.80 -3.15
N LYS A 73 18.14 3.90 -3.08
CA LYS A 73 17.98 2.60 -2.43
C LYS A 73 17.98 2.75 -0.91
N VAL A 74 16.91 2.29 -0.25
CA VAL A 74 16.77 2.26 1.22
C VAL A 74 17.16 0.90 1.76
N ASN A 75 16.67 -0.17 1.13
CA ASN A 75 17.04 -1.54 1.44
C ASN A 75 16.93 -2.42 0.17
N GLU A 76 17.01 -3.75 0.32
CA GLU A 76 16.93 -4.69 -0.79
C GLU A 76 15.62 -4.62 -1.59
N TYR A 77 14.50 -4.32 -0.92
CA TYR A 77 13.15 -4.36 -1.49
C TYR A 77 12.54 -2.97 -1.73
N VAL A 78 13.17 -1.93 -1.18
CA VAL A 78 12.65 -0.56 -1.14
C VAL A 78 13.69 0.42 -1.68
N ALA A 79 13.33 1.07 -2.77
CA ALA A 79 13.96 2.26 -3.31
C ALA A 79 12.89 3.33 -3.53
N ILE A 80 13.21 4.58 -3.18
CA ILE A 80 12.24 5.67 -3.09
C ILE A 80 12.73 6.94 -3.78
N THR A 81 11.81 7.69 -4.37
CA THR A 81 12.07 9.05 -4.86
C THR A 81 11.97 10.07 -3.73
N SER A 82 12.31 11.33 -4.00
CA SER A 82 12.03 12.44 -3.09
C SER A 82 10.52 12.63 -2.85
N GLU A 83 9.67 12.36 -3.85
CA GLU A 83 8.22 12.40 -3.68
C GLU A 83 7.73 11.30 -2.73
N ASP A 84 8.22 10.07 -2.91
CA ASP A 84 7.92 8.94 -2.03
C ASP A 84 8.29 9.29 -0.57
N LYS A 85 9.50 9.86 -0.35
CA LYS A 85 9.96 10.34 0.97
C LYS A 85 8.99 11.33 1.59
N ASN A 86 8.51 12.30 0.81
CA ASN A 86 7.59 13.35 1.29
C ASN A 86 6.24 12.75 1.75
N TYR A 87 5.66 11.81 1.00
CA TYR A 87 4.40 11.19 1.41
C TYR A 87 4.56 10.24 2.59
N LEU A 88 5.68 9.52 2.68
CA LEU A 88 5.98 8.70 3.86
C LEU A 88 6.15 9.58 5.11
N ALA A 89 6.78 10.75 4.98
CA ALA A 89 6.88 11.71 6.08
C ALA A 89 5.49 12.20 6.53
N LYS A 90 4.63 12.60 5.59
CA LYS A 90 3.24 13.00 5.89
C LYS A 90 2.46 11.90 6.61
N LEU A 91 2.57 10.65 6.16
CA LEU A 91 1.91 9.51 6.80
C LEU A 91 2.39 9.33 8.26
N LYS A 92 3.70 9.49 8.49
CA LYS A 92 4.29 9.41 9.83
C LYS A 92 3.83 10.56 10.73
N GLU A 93 3.77 11.78 10.20
CA GLU A 93 3.25 12.96 10.89
C GLU A 93 1.75 12.82 11.21
N SER A 94 0.98 12.14 10.36
CA SER A 94 -0.42 11.77 10.64
C SER A 94 -0.57 10.65 11.69
N GLY A 95 0.52 10.16 12.27
CA GLY A 95 0.51 9.18 13.37
C GLY A 95 0.48 7.72 12.94
N PHE A 96 0.57 7.42 11.63
CA PHE A 96 0.58 6.04 11.15
C PHE A 96 1.92 5.35 11.44
N LYS A 97 1.84 4.12 11.93
CA LYS A 97 3.03 3.25 12.07
C LYS A 97 3.43 2.70 10.70
N LEU A 98 4.59 3.11 10.21
CA LEU A 98 5.15 2.65 8.94
C LEU A 98 6.12 1.48 9.18
N ILE A 99 5.85 0.34 8.55
CA ILE A 99 6.61 -0.90 8.73
C ILE A 99 7.19 -1.36 7.40
N MET A 100 8.51 -1.41 7.27
CA MET A 100 9.18 -2.03 6.14
C MET A 100 9.36 -3.52 6.38
N GLN A 101 8.64 -4.33 5.62
CA GLN A 101 8.71 -5.79 5.71
C GLN A 101 8.20 -6.43 4.41
N ALA A 102 9.08 -7.13 3.68
CA ALA A 102 8.75 -7.69 2.36
C ALA A 102 7.93 -8.99 2.40
N THR A 103 8.08 -9.79 3.45
CA THR A 103 7.35 -11.05 3.65
C THR A 103 6.92 -11.19 5.11
N PRO A 104 5.85 -11.95 5.42
CA PRO A 104 5.37 -12.10 6.80
C PRO A 104 6.42 -12.62 7.80
N THR A 105 7.36 -13.45 7.34
CA THR A 105 8.46 -14.02 8.14
C THR A 105 9.78 -13.26 8.01
N GLY A 106 9.83 -12.25 7.13
CA GLY A 106 11.01 -11.45 6.87
C GLY A 106 11.29 -10.43 7.99
N LYS A 107 12.48 -9.82 7.92
CA LYS A 107 12.87 -8.76 8.86
C LYS A 107 11.93 -7.56 8.74
N ALA A 108 11.27 -7.22 9.85
CA ALA A 108 10.47 -6.00 9.97
C ALA A 108 11.33 -4.88 10.55
N LYS A 109 11.26 -3.69 9.95
CA LYS A 109 11.91 -2.47 10.45
C LYS A 109 10.90 -1.32 10.44
N ILE A 110 10.84 -0.56 11.53
CA ILE A 110 10.05 0.67 11.59
C ILE A 110 10.75 1.73 10.73
N TYR A 111 10.00 2.42 9.86
CA TYR A 111 10.49 3.50 9.02
C TYR A 111 10.39 4.87 9.73
#